data_AF-A0A960V9N8-F1
#
_entry.id   AF-A0A960V9N8-F1
#
_cell.length_a   1.000
_cell.length_b   1.000
_cell.length_c   1.000
_cell.angle_alpha   90.00
_cell.angle_beta   90.00
_cell.angle_gamma   90.00
#
_symmetry.space_group_name_H-M   'P 1'
#
loop_
_entity.id
_entity.type
_entity.pdbx_description
1 polymer ?
#
loop_
_entity_poly.entity_id
_entity_poly.type
_entity_poly.pdbx_seq_one_letter_code
_entity_poly.pdbx_strand_id
1 'polypeptide(L)'
;MQILISLFIIFFSFPVYSQSKIDIEKLKIQEENADFKIDYFELKDFNRNTFSVSIQADSNESRDLLFDTKTKTIEEENKKVSKTFYYFHIKIGDIYSDVVPGTLKILPRKITFDIYGYTTILSGNSKITLYYHPIPDDQSGSMTAIEKFSTDYFVPERPSVIPTITAISPGAGVEGELITLTGRDFGFDTRAIDIYFVDSRFGREYEAYGEKELGVIKPHFVSPPDQDGLQKLKFIIPQGLALNIDERKFLRNKIKLRVIANYNPASQETDNAIKLEILHGRWKSLMFAISFGGVIALLLFLPMFTKNWKFLKNLLIEKQTNTYSLSRFQALVWTITLFGSYLYIALCYGIIKDEIPEFNMSLLGLMGISYGSLISANQMSKKNPKNELKHRDPSLGDLFTANGTVDITRFQMFGFTIMTIGLYIFNIYNSDILLGMPDIPPTLHGLLISSQAGYLGGKAVGDKIIVNQILPERININNLDEPITLIGTGFTDGMKIMIEGQNPIKVDFMDPTTVKFIPGKVSGGPGIKNILLIPVSGSSVEIDDALEVFGLEEEIKQEQLIDSIKKRKGKG
;
A
#
# COMPACT_ATOMS: atom_id res chain seq x y z
N MET A 1 -8.56 25.66 12.69
CA MET A 1 -9.57 24.74 12.11
C MET A 1 -10.86 25.50 11.75
N GLN A 2 -10.75 26.66 11.10
CA GLN A 2 -11.87 27.56 10.77
C GLN A 2 -11.64 28.28 9.42
N ILE A 3 -10.69 27.80 8.61
CA ILE A 3 -10.31 28.37 7.30
C ILE A 3 -10.72 27.43 6.14
N LEU A 4 -11.37 26.29 6.43
CA LEU A 4 -11.75 25.30 5.41
C LEU A 4 -13.24 25.28 5.02
N ILE A 5 -14.05 26.26 5.45
CA ILE A 5 -15.52 26.26 5.23
C ILE A 5 -16.01 27.53 4.49
N SER A 6 -15.12 28.37 3.97
CA SER A 6 -15.50 29.65 3.32
C SER A 6 -15.36 29.67 1.79
N LEU A 7 -15.38 28.51 1.13
CA LEU A 7 -15.32 28.40 -0.34
C LEU A 7 -16.51 27.61 -0.90
N PHE A 8 -17.70 27.92 -0.37
CA PHE A 8 -18.98 27.47 -0.91
C PHE A 8 -19.85 28.71 -1.13
N ILE A 9 -20.31 28.88 -2.37
CA ILE A 9 -21.24 29.91 -2.88
C ILE A 9 -20.55 31.24 -3.29
N ILE A 10 -20.49 31.46 -4.62
CA ILE A 10 -21.03 32.65 -5.34
C ILE A 10 -20.71 32.42 -6.82
N PHE A 11 -21.74 32.16 -7.63
CA PHE A 11 -22.00 32.66 -8.99
C PHE A 11 -22.98 31.74 -9.72
N PHE A 12 -24.27 32.04 -9.59
CA PHE A 12 -25.31 31.62 -10.53
C PHE A 12 -25.87 32.90 -11.15
N SER A 13 -25.67 33.07 -12.46
CA SER A 13 -26.46 33.97 -13.32
C SER A 13 -26.24 33.51 -14.77
N PHE A 14 -27.24 32.85 -15.33
CA PHE A 14 -27.26 32.44 -16.74
C PHE A 14 -27.86 33.55 -17.61
N PRO A 15 -27.33 33.79 -18.82
CA PRO A 15 -28.14 34.29 -19.93
C PRO A 15 -28.59 33.12 -20.82
N VAL A 16 -29.87 33.11 -21.15
CA VAL A 16 -30.49 32.26 -22.17
C VAL A 16 -30.02 32.73 -23.55
N TYR A 17 -29.44 31.85 -24.37
CA TYR A 17 -29.08 32.15 -25.76
C TYR A 17 -30.11 31.59 -26.74
N SER A 18 -30.50 32.45 -27.70
CA SER A 18 -31.37 32.18 -28.84
C SER A 18 -30.55 31.59 -30.00
N GLN A 19 -31.04 30.53 -30.64
CA GLN A 19 -30.46 29.98 -31.87
C GLN A 19 -31.00 30.74 -33.09
N SER A 20 -30.09 31.28 -33.91
CA SER A 20 -30.44 31.74 -35.26
C SER A 20 -30.34 30.58 -36.25
N LYS A 21 -31.44 30.33 -36.98
CA LYS A 21 -31.44 29.47 -38.17
C LYS A 21 -30.71 30.18 -39.30
N ILE A 22 -29.75 29.50 -39.91
CA ILE A 22 -29.13 29.91 -41.19
C ILE A 22 -29.93 29.24 -42.31
N ASP A 23 -30.40 30.04 -43.26
CA ASP A 23 -31.18 29.58 -44.40
C ASP A 23 -30.23 29.32 -45.59
N ILE A 24 -30.08 28.04 -45.98
CA ILE A 24 -29.03 27.55 -46.91
C ILE A 24 -29.58 27.33 -48.34
N GLU A 25 -30.82 27.73 -48.64
CA GLU A 25 -31.51 27.34 -49.88
C GLU A 25 -30.99 27.92 -51.22
N LYS A 26 -29.85 28.61 -51.28
CA LYS A 26 -29.32 29.15 -52.55
C LYS A 26 -27.81 28.96 -52.69
N LEU A 27 -27.40 27.78 -53.15
CA LEU A 27 -26.02 27.50 -53.55
C LEU A 27 -25.98 26.97 -54.99
N LYS A 28 -25.28 27.68 -55.89
CA LYS A 28 -24.92 27.17 -57.22
C LYS A 28 -23.61 26.38 -57.08
N ILE A 29 -23.62 25.15 -57.58
CA ILE A 29 -22.51 24.20 -57.50
C ILE A 29 -21.76 24.25 -58.83
N GLN A 30 -20.44 24.38 -58.80
CA GLN A 30 -19.55 24.24 -59.94
C GLN A 30 -18.70 22.97 -59.68
N GLU A 31 -18.78 21.98 -60.57
CA GLU A 31 -18.00 20.73 -60.46
C GLU A 31 -16.70 20.88 -61.27
N GLU A 32 -15.57 21.13 -60.60
CA GLU A 32 -14.22 21.02 -61.18
C GLU A 32 -13.38 20.01 -60.37
N ASN A 33 -12.37 19.44 -61.03
CA ASN A 33 -11.49 18.36 -60.55
C ASN A 33 -11.01 18.60 -59.12
N ALA A 34 -11.54 17.86 -58.16
CA ALA A 34 -11.20 18.05 -56.76
C ALA A 34 -9.82 17.46 -56.43
N ASP A 35 -8.93 18.28 -55.88
CA ASP A 35 -7.63 17.93 -55.30
C ASP A 35 -7.74 17.01 -54.06
N PHE A 36 -8.94 16.52 -53.75
CA PHE A 36 -9.28 15.80 -52.54
C PHE A 36 -10.11 14.56 -52.84
N LYS A 37 -9.84 13.51 -52.08
CA LYS A 37 -10.62 12.26 -52.09
C LYS A 37 -10.91 11.84 -50.67
N ILE A 38 -12.13 11.37 -50.39
CA ILE A 38 -12.40 10.65 -49.14
C ILE A 38 -11.64 9.32 -49.21
N ASP A 39 -10.60 9.18 -48.39
CA ASP A 39 -9.75 7.99 -48.29
C ASP A 39 -10.48 6.87 -47.56
N TYR A 40 -11.08 7.19 -46.42
CA TYR A 40 -11.97 6.28 -45.71
C TYR A 40 -13.09 7.02 -44.99
N PHE A 41 -14.20 6.30 -44.82
CA PHE A 41 -15.32 6.71 -43.99
C PHE A 41 -15.75 5.48 -43.22
N GLU A 42 -15.77 5.56 -41.89
CA GLU A 42 -16.06 4.43 -41.02
C GLU A 42 -17.04 4.84 -39.94
N LEU A 43 -18.05 4.02 -39.70
CA LEU A 43 -18.97 4.22 -38.58
C LEU A 43 -18.26 3.88 -37.26
N LYS A 44 -18.20 4.83 -36.34
CA LYS A 44 -17.54 4.67 -35.04
C LYS A 44 -18.54 4.28 -33.93
N ASP A 45 -19.70 4.93 -33.90
CA ASP A 45 -20.72 4.77 -32.85
C ASP A 45 -22.13 4.97 -33.42
N PHE A 46 -22.93 3.90 -33.47
CA PHE A 46 -24.32 3.94 -33.96
C PHE A 46 -25.27 4.79 -33.10
N ASN A 47 -25.09 4.81 -31.77
CA ASN A 47 -26.01 5.52 -30.87
C ASN A 47 -25.79 7.03 -30.94
N ARG A 48 -24.53 7.44 -31.14
CA ARG A 48 -24.14 8.84 -31.30
C ARG A 48 -24.07 9.27 -32.76
N ASN A 49 -24.44 8.43 -33.72
CA ASN A 49 -24.25 8.71 -35.16
C ASN A 49 -22.87 9.33 -35.45
N THR A 50 -21.81 8.78 -34.85
CA THR A 50 -20.44 9.30 -34.99
C THR A 50 -19.68 8.50 -36.03
N PHE A 51 -19.02 9.19 -36.95
CA PHE A 51 -18.27 8.58 -38.04
C PHE A 51 -16.84 9.10 -38.04
N SER A 52 -15.87 8.24 -38.31
CA SER A 52 -14.50 8.66 -38.58
C SER A 52 -14.35 8.86 -40.08
N VAL A 53 -13.90 10.05 -40.47
CA VAL A 53 -13.68 10.42 -41.86
C VAL A 53 -12.21 10.69 -42.06
N SER A 54 -11.67 10.20 -43.17
CA SER A 54 -10.39 10.66 -43.64
C SER A 54 -10.42 11.13 -45.08
N ILE A 55 -9.80 12.29 -45.28
CA ILE A 55 -9.65 12.95 -46.56
C ILE A 55 -8.18 12.89 -46.94
N GLN A 56 -7.90 12.41 -48.14
CA GLN A 56 -6.58 12.46 -48.77
C GLN A 56 -6.55 13.62 -49.76
N ALA A 57 -5.49 14.41 -49.68
CA ALA A 57 -5.21 15.50 -50.62
C ALA A 57 -4.14 15.07 -51.65
N ASP A 58 -4.24 15.62 -52.85
CA ASP A 58 -3.29 15.34 -53.93
C ASP A 58 -1.92 15.97 -53.68
N SER A 59 -1.87 17.06 -52.91
CA SER A 59 -0.63 17.71 -52.48
C SER A 59 -0.73 18.18 -51.02
N ASN A 60 0.43 18.51 -50.41
CA ASN A 60 0.43 19.15 -49.09
C ASN A 60 -0.15 20.58 -49.16
N GLU A 61 -0.02 21.26 -50.30
CA GLU A 61 -0.59 22.59 -50.51
C GLU A 61 -2.12 22.53 -50.50
N SER A 62 -2.71 21.57 -51.23
CA SER A 62 -4.16 21.33 -51.21
C SER A 62 -4.61 20.94 -49.80
N ARG A 63 -3.87 20.09 -49.09
CA ARG A 63 -4.15 19.79 -47.67
C ARG A 63 -4.17 21.06 -46.81
N ASP A 64 -3.22 21.96 -47.02
CA ASP A 64 -3.10 23.19 -46.25
C ASP A 64 -4.22 24.19 -46.60
N LEU A 65 -4.78 24.15 -47.81
CA LEU A 65 -6.00 24.90 -48.17
C LEU A 65 -7.22 24.46 -47.34
N LEU A 66 -7.36 23.16 -47.03
CA LEU A 66 -8.41 22.69 -46.10
C LEU A 66 -8.23 23.22 -44.67
N PHE A 67 -7.02 23.65 -44.32
CA PHE A 67 -6.62 24.06 -42.98
C PHE A 67 -5.93 25.41 -42.91
N ASP A 68 -6.26 26.37 -43.79
CA ASP A 68 -5.92 27.78 -43.55
C ASP A 68 -6.70 28.26 -42.32
N THR A 69 -6.19 27.85 -41.17
CA THR A 69 -6.69 28.06 -39.84
C THR A 69 -6.21 29.45 -39.48
N LYS A 70 -6.85 30.47 -40.06
CA LYS A 70 -6.79 31.82 -39.52
C LYS A 70 -7.34 31.74 -38.10
N THR A 71 -6.42 31.59 -37.16
CA THR A 71 -6.71 31.49 -35.74
C THR A 71 -7.17 32.87 -35.31
N LYS A 72 -8.47 33.10 -35.35
CA LYS A 72 -9.03 34.39 -34.93
C LYS A 72 -9.02 34.40 -33.40
N THR A 73 -8.10 35.17 -32.83
CA THR A 73 -8.15 35.46 -31.39
C THR A 73 -9.35 36.37 -31.17
N ILE A 74 -10.39 35.83 -30.56
CA ILE A 74 -11.57 36.62 -30.17
C ILE A 74 -11.32 37.04 -28.73
N GLU A 75 -11.25 38.35 -28.50
CA GLU A 75 -11.29 38.90 -27.14
C GLU A 75 -12.74 38.87 -26.66
N GLU A 76 -13.11 37.81 -25.93
CA GLU A 76 -14.32 37.76 -25.14
C GLU A 76 -14.01 38.31 -23.73
N GLU A 77 -14.93 39.08 -23.14
CA GLU A 77 -14.75 39.86 -21.90
C GLU A 77 -13.84 39.19 -20.85
N ASN A 78 -12.57 39.63 -20.81
CA ASN A 78 -11.48 39.20 -19.91
C ASN A 78 -10.80 37.85 -20.16
N LYS A 79 -11.06 37.14 -21.27
CA LYS A 79 -10.26 35.97 -21.69
C LYS A 79 -9.99 36.01 -23.19
N LYS A 80 -8.70 35.94 -23.57
CA LYS A 80 -8.29 35.63 -24.95
C LYS A 80 -8.62 34.17 -25.22
N VAL A 81 -9.70 33.92 -25.96
CA VAL A 81 -10.05 32.59 -26.43
C VAL A 81 -9.66 32.48 -27.89
N SER A 82 -8.72 31.58 -28.17
CA SER A 82 -8.37 31.20 -29.52
C SER A 82 -9.43 30.21 -30.03
N LYS A 83 -10.28 30.63 -30.99
CA LYS A 83 -11.22 29.73 -31.66
C LYS A 83 -10.64 29.33 -33.02
N THR A 84 -10.50 28.03 -33.23
CA THR A 84 -10.15 27.45 -34.54
C THR A 84 -11.46 27.13 -35.26
N PHE A 85 -11.69 27.74 -36.41
CA PHE A 85 -12.85 27.44 -37.25
C PHE A 85 -12.44 26.41 -38.31
N TYR A 86 -13.27 25.38 -38.48
CA TYR A 86 -13.14 24.45 -39.60
C TYR A 86 -14.11 24.88 -40.69
N TYR A 87 -13.61 24.97 -41.92
CA TYR A 87 -14.39 25.51 -43.03
C TYR A 87 -15.00 24.43 -43.91
N PHE A 88 -15.32 23.27 -43.37
CA PHE A 88 -15.98 22.22 -44.14
C PHE A 88 -17.12 21.56 -43.35
N HIS A 89 -18.19 21.23 -44.05
CA HIS A 89 -19.31 20.43 -43.54
C HIS A 89 -19.39 19.12 -44.31
N ILE A 90 -19.75 18.05 -43.62
CA ILE A 90 -20.02 16.76 -44.27
C ILE A 90 -21.52 16.50 -44.21
N LYS A 91 -22.09 16.09 -45.34
CA LYS A 91 -23.45 15.62 -45.43
C LYS A 91 -23.46 14.13 -45.76
N ILE A 92 -24.19 13.32 -45.00
CA ILE A 92 -24.34 11.88 -45.24
C ILE A 92 -25.79 11.66 -45.66
N GLY A 93 -26.01 11.44 -46.97
CA GLY A 93 -27.35 11.48 -47.55
C GLY A 93 -27.96 12.87 -47.40
N ASP A 94 -29.00 12.96 -46.56
CA ASP A 94 -29.68 14.22 -46.25
C ASP A 94 -29.28 14.87 -44.92
N ILE A 95 -28.33 14.27 -44.21
CA ILE A 95 -28.03 14.61 -42.82
C ILE A 95 -26.75 15.42 -42.77
N TYR A 96 -26.83 16.63 -42.22
CA TYR A 96 -25.65 17.44 -41.92
C TYR A 96 -24.90 16.86 -40.72
N SER A 97 -23.59 17.04 -40.73
CA SER A 97 -22.72 16.62 -39.64
C SER A 97 -21.67 17.69 -39.36
N ASP A 98 -21.27 17.76 -38.10
CA ASP A 98 -20.22 18.66 -37.64
C ASP A 98 -19.00 17.86 -37.19
N VAL A 99 -17.82 18.43 -37.41
CA VAL A 99 -16.55 17.87 -36.95
C VAL A 99 -16.52 17.86 -35.42
N VAL A 100 -16.28 16.69 -34.84
CA VAL A 100 -16.08 16.51 -33.40
C VAL A 100 -14.76 17.18 -33.02
N PRO A 101 -14.76 18.24 -32.19
CA PRO A 101 -13.54 18.99 -31.93
C PRO A 101 -12.49 18.16 -31.19
N GLY A 102 -11.22 18.42 -31.50
CA GLY A 102 -10.09 17.69 -30.92
C GLY A 102 -9.84 16.30 -31.52
N THR A 103 -10.68 15.83 -32.44
CA THR A 103 -10.46 14.55 -33.15
C THR A 103 -9.60 14.69 -34.41
N LEU A 104 -9.31 15.94 -34.80
CA LEU A 104 -8.51 16.24 -35.97
C LEU A 104 -7.06 15.76 -35.83
N LYS A 105 -6.64 14.92 -36.76
CA LYS A 105 -5.26 14.46 -36.96
C LYS A 105 -4.82 14.83 -38.37
N ILE A 106 -3.75 15.61 -38.45
CA ILE A 106 -3.15 16.03 -39.73
C ILE A 106 -1.89 15.18 -39.97
N LEU A 107 -1.89 14.46 -41.07
CA LEU A 107 -0.77 13.68 -41.59
C LEU A 107 -0.32 14.28 -42.94
N PRO A 108 0.86 13.91 -43.48
CA PRO A 108 1.23 14.29 -44.84
C PRO A 108 0.16 13.81 -45.82
N ARG A 109 -0.43 14.75 -46.58
CA ARG A 109 -1.52 14.50 -47.54
C ARG A 109 -2.78 13.81 -47.01
N LYS A 110 -2.93 13.60 -45.70
CA LYS A 110 -4.07 12.89 -45.13
C LYS A 110 -4.57 13.60 -43.89
N ILE A 111 -5.87 13.64 -43.76
CA ILE A 111 -6.59 14.36 -42.73
C ILE A 111 -7.58 13.38 -42.15
N THR A 112 -7.62 13.24 -40.83
CA THR A 112 -8.57 12.35 -40.16
C THR A 112 -9.29 13.13 -39.07
N PHE A 113 -10.61 13.01 -38.98
CA PHE A 113 -11.41 13.58 -37.90
C PHE A 113 -12.69 12.78 -37.76
N ASP A 114 -13.35 12.91 -36.62
CA ASP A 114 -14.66 12.33 -36.40
C ASP A 114 -15.74 13.39 -36.68
N ILE A 115 -16.91 12.97 -37.12
CA ILE A 115 -18.10 13.81 -37.33
C ILE A 115 -19.30 13.26 -36.57
N TYR A 116 -20.20 14.13 -36.15
CA TYR A 116 -21.46 13.79 -35.49
C TYR A 116 -22.64 14.10 -36.40
N GLY A 117 -23.46 13.09 -36.72
CA GLY A 117 -24.71 13.25 -37.48
C GLY A 117 -25.86 13.69 -36.58
N TYR A 118 -26.52 14.81 -36.91
CA TYR A 118 -27.63 15.36 -36.13
C TYR A 118 -28.87 14.46 -36.05
N THR A 119 -29.03 13.57 -37.02
CA THR A 119 -30.15 12.63 -37.07
C THR A 119 -29.66 11.22 -37.41
N THR A 120 -30.50 10.22 -37.14
CA THR A 120 -30.20 8.83 -37.45
C THR A 120 -30.07 8.65 -38.96
N ILE A 121 -28.91 8.17 -39.42
CA ILE A 121 -28.71 7.78 -40.82
C ILE A 121 -29.33 6.41 -41.03
N LEU A 122 -30.17 6.29 -42.06
CA LEU A 122 -30.77 5.02 -42.46
C LEU A 122 -29.69 4.09 -43.00
N SER A 123 -29.81 2.80 -42.70
CA SER A 123 -28.94 1.78 -43.27
C SER A 123 -29.13 1.67 -44.79
N GLY A 124 -28.06 1.30 -45.49
CA GLY A 124 -28.04 1.20 -46.95
C GLY A 124 -27.05 2.17 -47.59
N ASN A 125 -27.11 2.26 -48.92
CA ASN A 125 -26.23 3.15 -49.69
C ASN A 125 -26.59 4.61 -49.41
N SER A 126 -25.66 5.34 -48.81
CA SER A 126 -25.74 6.77 -48.56
C SER A 126 -24.65 7.50 -49.31
N LYS A 127 -25.00 8.67 -49.85
CA LYS A 127 -24.06 9.53 -50.58
C LYS A 127 -23.38 10.48 -49.58
N ILE A 128 -22.10 10.32 -49.35
CA ILE A 128 -21.34 11.27 -48.51
C ILE A 128 -20.93 12.43 -49.39
N THR A 129 -21.20 13.65 -48.94
CA THR A 129 -20.84 14.88 -49.64
C THR A 129 -20.02 15.77 -48.72
N LEU A 130 -18.80 16.10 -49.12
CA LEU A 130 -17.99 17.10 -48.45
C LEU A 130 -18.28 18.47 -49.07
N TYR A 131 -18.61 19.45 -48.25
CA TYR A 131 -18.75 20.85 -48.62
C TYR A 131 -17.57 21.60 -48.03
N TYR A 132 -16.75 22.21 -48.87
CA TYR A 132 -15.71 23.13 -48.44
C TYR A 132 -16.17 24.58 -48.66
N HIS A 133 -15.95 25.41 -47.65
CA HIS A 133 -16.18 26.84 -47.69
C HIS A 133 -14.83 27.57 -47.74
N PRO A 134 -14.55 28.37 -48.78
CA PRO A 134 -13.44 29.30 -48.71
C PRO A 134 -13.70 30.33 -47.61
N ILE A 135 -12.63 30.92 -47.08
CA ILE A 135 -12.72 32.10 -46.21
C ILE A 135 -13.50 33.17 -46.98
N PRO A 136 -14.64 33.70 -46.47
CA PRO A 136 -15.30 34.83 -47.10
C PRO A 136 -14.32 36.01 -47.09
N ASP A 137 -13.84 36.39 -48.26
CA ASP A 137 -12.87 37.48 -48.42
C ASP A 137 -13.51 38.87 -48.19
N ASP A 138 -14.84 38.93 -48.02
CA ASP A 138 -15.53 40.17 -47.70
C ASP A 138 -16.88 39.92 -47.01
N GLN A 139 -17.39 40.94 -46.31
CA GLN A 139 -18.54 40.96 -45.38
C GLN A 139 -19.91 40.52 -45.96
N SER A 140 -19.95 39.91 -47.15
CA SER A 140 -21.18 39.66 -47.91
C SER A 140 -22.01 38.46 -47.41
N GLY A 141 -21.49 37.62 -46.50
CA GLY A 141 -22.24 36.50 -45.90
C GLY A 141 -22.75 35.43 -46.88
N SER A 142 -22.43 35.56 -48.17
CA SER A 142 -22.82 34.63 -49.22
C SER A 142 -21.88 33.43 -49.20
N MET A 143 -22.34 32.33 -48.61
CA MET A 143 -21.64 31.05 -48.72
C MET A 143 -21.64 30.63 -50.20
N THR A 144 -20.49 30.25 -50.74
CA THR A 144 -20.41 29.54 -52.02
C THR A 144 -19.74 28.20 -51.72
N ALA A 145 -20.43 27.09 -52.00
CA ALA A 145 -19.81 25.78 -51.93
C ALA A 145 -18.90 25.66 -53.16
N ILE A 146 -17.58 25.67 -52.93
CA ILE A 146 -16.63 25.75 -54.05
C ILE A 146 -16.38 24.37 -54.67
N GLU A 147 -16.38 23.31 -53.87
CA GLU A 147 -16.19 21.95 -54.39
C GLU A 147 -17.09 20.95 -53.66
N LYS A 148 -17.68 20.03 -54.45
CA LYS A 148 -18.55 18.95 -53.98
C LYS A 148 -17.89 17.62 -54.30
N PHE A 149 -17.20 17.02 -53.33
CA PHE A 149 -16.76 15.64 -53.46
C PHE A 149 -17.87 14.72 -52.97
N SER A 150 -18.14 13.65 -53.73
CA SER A 150 -19.10 12.65 -53.27
C SER A 150 -18.73 11.22 -53.57
N THR A 151 -18.88 10.37 -52.55
CA THR A 151 -18.69 8.91 -52.65
C THR A 151 -19.90 8.20 -52.10
N ASP A 152 -20.25 7.07 -52.71
CA ASP A 152 -21.23 6.16 -52.14
C ASP A 152 -20.60 5.40 -50.98
N TYR A 153 -21.36 5.25 -49.89
CA TYR A 153 -20.96 4.51 -48.70
C TYR A 153 -22.13 3.68 -48.20
N PHE A 154 -21.88 2.42 -47.90
CA PHE A 154 -22.88 1.53 -47.33
C PHE A 154 -22.90 1.67 -45.81
N VAL A 155 -23.98 2.23 -45.27
CA VAL A 155 -24.22 2.30 -43.83
C VAL A 155 -24.78 0.94 -43.40
N PRO A 156 -24.08 0.19 -42.52
CA PRO A 156 -24.57 -1.11 -42.09
C PRO A 156 -25.93 -1.00 -41.37
N GLU A 157 -26.73 -2.07 -41.42
CA GLU A 157 -27.94 -2.17 -40.60
C GLU A 157 -27.59 -2.01 -39.12
N ARG A 158 -28.44 -1.32 -38.36
CA ARG A 158 -28.31 -1.25 -36.92
C ARG A 158 -28.49 -2.67 -36.37
N PRO A 159 -27.43 -3.31 -35.85
CA PRO A 159 -27.57 -4.61 -35.20
C PRO A 159 -28.61 -4.53 -34.06
N SER A 160 -29.43 -5.57 -33.95
CA SER A 160 -30.58 -5.62 -33.04
C SER A 160 -30.23 -5.80 -31.57
N VAL A 161 -28.96 -6.10 -31.26
CA VAL A 161 -28.53 -6.50 -29.92
C VAL A 161 -27.52 -5.50 -29.35
N ILE A 162 -27.91 -4.83 -28.27
CA ILE A 162 -27.08 -3.82 -27.59
C ILE A 162 -26.26 -4.54 -26.51
N PRO A 163 -24.92 -4.42 -26.50
CA PRO A 163 -24.12 -5.01 -25.44
C PRO A 163 -24.50 -4.39 -24.10
N THR A 164 -24.55 -5.22 -23.06
CA THR A 164 -24.82 -4.75 -21.70
C THR A 164 -23.67 -5.18 -20.81
N ILE A 165 -23.19 -4.30 -19.95
CA ILE A 165 -22.13 -4.65 -19.01
C ILE A 165 -22.74 -4.62 -17.61
N THR A 166 -22.57 -5.73 -16.88
CA THR A 166 -23.17 -5.95 -15.56
C THR A 166 -22.15 -5.79 -14.43
N ALA A 167 -20.86 -6.07 -14.68
CA ALA A 167 -19.83 -5.95 -13.66
C ALA A 167 -18.43 -5.68 -14.25
N ILE A 168 -17.54 -5.15 -13.40
CA ILE A 168 -16.11 -4.99 -13.65
C ILE A 168 -15.33 -5.62 -12.49
N SER A 169 -14.29 -6.38 -12.80
CA SER A 169 -13.45 -7.05 -11.80
C SER A 169 -11.99 -7.19 -12.27
N PRO A 170 -11.01 -6.72 -11.49
CA PRO A 170 -11.18 -5.82 -10.34
C PRO A 170 -11.72 -4.44 -10.79
N GLY A 171 -12.40 -3.71 -9.88
CA GLY A 171 -12.90 -2.35 -10.16
C GLY A 171 -11.82 -1.27 -10.16
N ALA A 172 -10.60 -1.63 -9.75
CA ALA A 172 -9.42 -0.77 -9.74
C ALA A 172 -8.21 -1.57 -10.21
N GLY A 173 -7.22 -0.89 -10.80
CA GLY A 173 -5.97 -1.54 -11.19
C GLY A 173 -4.87 -0.58 -11.59
N VAL A 174 -3.64 -1.08 -11.73
CA VAL A 174 -2.50 -0.34 -12.30
C VAL A 174 -2.30 -0.68 -13.78
N GLU A 175 -1.52 0.14 -14.48
CA GLU A 175 -1.12 -0.16 -15.86
C GLU A 175 -0.49 -1.56 -15.95
N GLY A 176 -0.90 -2.34 -16.97
CA GLY A 176 -0.47 -3.72 -17.15
C GLY A 176 -1.32 -4.77 -16.43
N GLU A 177 -2.23 -4.39 -15.54
CA GLU A 177 -3.13 -5.35 -14.89
C GLU A 177 -4.29 -5.79 -15.79
N LEU A 178 -4.73 -7.03 -15.55
CA LEU A 178 -5.83 -7.68 -16.24
C LEU A 178 -7.18 -7.26 -15.63
N ILE A 179 -8.03 -6.65 -16.44
CA ILE A 179 -9.41 -6.29 -16.06
C ILE A 179 -10.39 -7.19 -16.81
N THR A 180 -11.43 -7.64 -16.11
CA THR A 180 -12.54 -8.41 -16.65
C THR A 180 -13.83 -7.61 -16.58
N LEU A 181 -14.50 -7.41 -17.71
CA LEU A 181 -15.89 -6.97 -17.77
C LEU A 181 -16.79 -8.18 -17.92
N THR A 182 -17.86 -8.23 -17.15
CA THR A 182 -18.91 -9.24 -17.28
C THR A 182 -20.14 -8.54 -17.85
N GLY A 183 -20.79 -9.16 -18.83
CA GLY A 183 -21.92 -8.55 -19.53
C GLY A 183 -22.61 -9.52 -20.47
N ARG A 184 -23.45 -9.03 -21.38
CA ARG A 184 -24.11 -9.82 -22.44
C ARG A 184 -23.84 -9.18 -23.79
N ASP A 185 -23.92 -10.00 -24.82
CA ASP A 185 -23.94 -9.58 -26.23
C ASP A 185 -22.69 -8.81 -26.68
N PHE A 186 -21.52 -9.14 -26.13
CA PHE A 186 -20.23 -8.66 -26.61
C PHE A 186 -19.86 -9.26 -27.98
N GLY A 187 -20.52 -10.33 -28.39
CA GLY A 187 -20.17 -11.10 -29.59
C GLY A 187 -18.99 -12.05 -29.34
N PHE A 188 -18.41 -12.58 -30.41
CA PHE A 188 -17.34 -13.58 -30.36
C PHE A 188 -16.01 -13.09 -30.95
N ASP A 189 -16.01 -12.03 -31.75
CA ASP A 189 -14.80 -11.50 -32.38
C ASP A 189 -14.24 -10.33 -31.57
N THR A 190 -13.13 -10.56 -30.85
CA THR A 190 -12.40 -9.52 -30.12
C THR A 190 -11.97 -8.33 -30.99
N ARG A 191 -11.81 -8.50 -32.31
CA ARG A 191 -11.46 -7.41 -33.23
C ARG A 191 -12.62 -6.46 -33.47
N ALA A 192 -13.86 -6.95 -33.30
CA ALA A 192 -15.07 -6.15 -33.41
C ALA A 192 -15.47 -5.48 -32.07
N ILE A 193 -14.61 -5.56 -31.05
CA ILE A 193 -14.86 -4.97 -29.73
C ILE A 193 -13.79 -3.91 -29.44
N ASP A 194 -14.22 -2.69 -29.18
CA ASP A 194 -13.38 -1.58 -28.75
C ASP A 194 -13.73 -1.15 -27.32
N ILE A 195 -12.70 -0.96 -26.50
CA ILE A 195 -12.85 -0.44 -25.14
C ILE A 195 -12.18 0.92 -25.10
N TYR A 196 -13.00 1.96 -24.96
CA TYR A 196 -12.57 3.35 -24.86
C TYR A 196 -12.41 3.74 -23.40
N PHE A 197 -11.27 4.37 -23.09
CA PHE A 197 -11.01 5.02 -21.81
C PHE A 197 -11.40 6.48 -21.93
N VAL A 198 -12.29 6.95 -21.05
CA VAL A 198 -12.92 8.24 -21.21
C VAL A 198 -12.78 9.07 -19.92
N ASP A 199 -12.29 10.31 -20.05
CA ASP A 199 -12.18 11.23 -18.93
C ASP A 199 -13.51 11.95 -18.68
N SER A 200 -14.22 11.48 -17.65
CA SER A 200 -15.52 12.04 -17.24
C SER A 200 -15.47 13.50 -16.76
N ARG A 201 -14.30 14.07 -16.48
CA ARG A 201 -14.17 15.45 -15.98
C ARG A 201 -14.55 16.50 -17.01
N PHE A 202 -14.39 16.18 -18.30
CA PHE A 202 -14.67 17.13 -19.40
C PHE A 202 -16.16 17.27 -19.72
N GLY A 203 -17.03 16.42 -19.16
CA GLY A 203 -18.43 16.33 -19.58
C GLY A 203 -19.34 17.51 -19.20
N ARG A 204 -18.99 18.37 -18.24
CA ARG A 204 -19.91 19.42 -17.75
C ARG A 204 -19.76 20.80 -18.39
N GLU A 205 -18.56 21.17 -18.83
CA GLU A 205 -18.35 22.43 -19.57
C GLU A 205 -18.49 22.24 -21.09
N TYR A 206 -18.50 21.00 -21.55
CA TYR A 206 -18.39 20.64 -22.96
C TYR A 206 -19.45 19.60 -23.39
N GLU A 207 -20.69 19.69 -22.88
CA GLU A 207 -21.80 18.81 -23.28
C GLU A 207 -21.97 18.73 -24.81
N ALA A 208 -21.62 19.81 -25.54
CA ALA A 208 -21.64 19.86 -27.00
C ALA A 208 -20.47 19.12 -27.70
N TYR A 209 -19.36 18.84 -27.00
CA TYR A 209 -18.10 18.39 -27.62
C TYR A 209 -17.66 16.98 -27.23
N GLY A 210 -18.46 16.29 -26.42
CA GLY A 210 -18.23 14.89 -26.06
C GLY A 210 -17.18 14.69 -24.96
N GLU A 211 -17.15 13.48 -24.43
CA GLU A 211 -16.18 13.10 -23.41
C GLU A 211 -14.80 12.88 -24.04
N LYS A 212 -13.71 13.34 -23.40
CA LYS A 212 -12.34 13.20 -23.95
C LYS A 212 -11.90 11.73 -23.92
N GLU A 213 -11.64 11.17 -25.10
CA GLU A 213 -11.04 9.85 -25.27
C GLU A 213 -9.56 9.90 -24.86
N LEU A 214 -9.18 9.09 -23.87
CA LEU A 214 -7.80 8.94 -23.38
C LEU A 214 -7.05 7.85 -24.18
N GLY A 215 -7.78 6.88 -24.72
CA GLY A 215 -7.24 5.78 -25.50
C GLY A 215 -8.30 4.74 -25.84
N VAL A 216 -7.99 3.88 -26.81
CA VAL A 216 -8.81 2.74 -27.21
C VAL A 216 -7.95 1.49 -27.19
N ILE A 217 -8.52 0.38 -26.73
CA ILE A 217 -7.86 -0.93 -26.75
C ILE A 217 -8.81 -2.01 -27.27
N LYS A 218 -8.23 -3.06 -27.84
CA LYS A 218 -8.92 -4.30 -28.15
C LYS A 218 -8.77 -5.27 -26.96
N PRO A 219 -9.84 -5.99 -26.56
CA PRO A 219 -9.74 -7.06 -25.58
C PRO A 219 -8.92 -8.22 -26.16
N HIS A 220 -8.21 -8.97 -25.31
CA HIS A 220 -7.48 -10.16 -25.77
C HIS A 220 -8.33 -11.43 -25.68
N PHE A 221 -9.46 -11.38 -24.97
CA PHE A 221 -10.32 -12.54 -24.78
C PHE A 221 -11.78 -12.11 -24.56
N VAL A 222 -12.70 -12.84 -25.19
CA VAL A 222 -14.14 -12.82 -24.91
C VAL A 222 -14.60 -14.25 -24.72
N SER A 223 -15.28 -14.55 -23.60
CA SER A 223 -15.82 -15.89 -23.38
C SER A 223 -17.08 -16.14 -24.22
N PRO A 224 -17.39 -17.40 -24.55
CA PRO A 224 -18.76 -17.74 -24.94
C PRO A 224 -19.74 -17.35 -23.82
N PRO A 225 -21.02 -17.11 -24.16
CA PRO A 225 -22.07 -16.88 -23.18
C PRO A 225 -22.22 -18.12 -22.29
N ASP A 226 -22.37 -17.92 -20.99
CA ASP A 226 -22.71 -18.99 -20.04
C ASP A 226 -24.21 -19.31 -20.06
N GLN A 227 -24.68 -20.10 -19.10
CA GLN A 227 -26.10 -20.50 -19.00
C GLN A 227 -27.05 -19.30 -18.81
N ASP A 228 -26.57 -18.20 -18.25
CA ASP A 228 -27.32 -16.97 -18.03
C ASP A 228 -27.11 -15.96 -19.17
N GLY A 229 -26.41 -16.36 -20.24
CA GLY A 229 -26.04 -15.49 -21.35
C GLY A 229 -24.91 -14.51 -21.03
N LEU A 230 -24.23 -14.65 -19.88
CA LEU A 230 -23.15 -13.75 -19.49
C LEU A 230 -21.84 -14.13 -20.18
N GLN A 231 -21.13 -13.12 -20.66
CA GLN A 231 -19.82 -13.18 -21.27
C GLN A 231 -18.80 -12.44 -20.43
N LYS A 232 -17.55 -12.91 -20.47
CA LYS A 232 -16.40 -12.28 -19.81
C LYS A 232 -15.47 -11.72 -20.86
N LEU A 233 -15.29 -10.41 -20.84
CA LEU A 233 -14.37 -9.66 -21.70
C LEU A 233 -13.12 -9.30 -20.91
N LYS A 234 -11.95 -9.73 -21.35
CA LYS A 234 -10.69 -9.47 -20.64
C LYS A 234 -9.78 -8.57 -21.45
N PHE A 235 -9.19 -7.59 -20.77
CA PHE A 235 -8.25 -6.63 -21.37
C PHE A 235 -7.16 -6.24 -20.36
N ILE A 236 -6.05 -5.68 -20.87
CA ILE A 236 -4.94 -5.19 -20.05
C ILE A 236 -5.00 -3.67 -20.02
N ILE A 237 -4.84 -3.03 -18.86
CA ILE A 237 -4.77 -1.58 -18.77
C ILE A 237 -3.53 -1.09 -19.55
N PRO A 238 -3.69 -0.23 -20.57
CA PRO A 238 -2.59 0.19 -21.42
C PRO A 238 -1.56 1.02 -20.64
N GLN A 239 -0.29 0.86 -20.99
CA GLN A 239 0.79 1.68 -20.44
C GLN A 239 0.68 3.13 -20.94
N GLY A 240 1.00 4.09 -20.07
CA GLY A 240 0.98 5.52 -20.39
C GLY A 240 -0.40 6.18 -20.30
N LEU A 241 -1.45 5.43 -19.96
CA LEU A 241 -2.79 5.98 -19.73
C LEU A 241 -2.80 6.93 -18.52
N ALA A 242 -2.02 6.61 -17.48
CA ALA A 242 -1.93 7.39 -16.25
C ALA A 242 -1.11 8.68 -16.40
N LEU A 243 -0.18 8.74 -17.36
CA LEU A 243 0.75 9.88 -17.53
C LEU A 243 0.05 11.17 -17.97
N ASN A 244 -1.12 11.09 -18.61
CA ASN A 244 -1.90 12.26 -19.02
C ASN A 244 -2.92 12.73 -17.96
N ILE A 245 -2.98 12.09 -16.80
CA ILE A 245 -4.02 12.33 -15.81
C ILE A 245 -3.43 13.10 -14.63
N ASP A 246 -3.72 14.41 -14.58
CA ASP A 246 -3.45 15.39 -13.50
C ASP A 246 -2.69 14.83 -12.28
N GLU A 247 -1.37 15.07 -12.24
CA GLU A 247 -0.44 14.64 -11.19
C GLU A 247 -0.88 15.03 -9.77
N ARG A 248 -1.82 15.98 -9.64
CA ARG A 248 -2.34 16.45 -8.35
C ARG A 248 -3.17 15.40 -7.60
N LYS A 249 -3.70 14.37 -8.28
CA LYS A 249 -4.40 13.26 -7.61
C LYS A 249 -3.45 12.09 -7.38
N PHE A 250 -2.72 12.17 -6.26
CA PHE A 250 -1.62 11.28 -5.88
C PHE A 250 -1.97 9.77 -5.75
N LEU A 251 -3.26 9.40 -5.66
CA LEU A 251 -3.66 8.03 -5.30
C LEU A 251 -4.49 7.29 -6.35
N ARG A 252 -5.54 7.94 -6.88
CA ARG A 252 -6.51 7.29 -7.77
C ARG A 252 -7.13 8.26 -8.77
N ASN A 253 -7.39 7.76 -9.96
CA ASN A 253 -8.13 8.44 -11.00
C ASN A 253 -9.30 7.58 -11.48
N LYS A 254 -10.50 8.13 -11.43
CA LYS A 254 -11.70 7.44 -11.94
C LYS A 254 -11.82 7.69 -13.44
N ILE A 255 -11.76 6.62 -14.22
CA ILE A 255 -11.93 6.65 -15.67
C ILE A 255 -13.22 5.92 -16.02
N LYS A 256 -13.98 6.48 -16.95
CA LYS A 256 -15.18 5.83 -17.46
C LYS A 256 -14.75 4.89 -18.59
N LEU A 257 -15.27 3.67 -18.59
CA LEU A 257 -15.08 2.76 -19.71
C LEU A 257 -16.30 2.81 -20.60
N ARG A 258 -16.09 2.89 -21.91
CA ARG A 258 -17.13 2.71 -22.92
C ARG A 258 -16.77 1.52 -23.78
N VAL A 259 -17.68 0.56 -23.90
CA VAL A 259 -17.47 -0.63 -24.73
C VAL A 259 -18.33 -0.51 -25.97
N ILE A 260 -17.71 -0.69 -27.14
CA ILE A 260 -18.40 -0.80 -28.42
C ILE A 260 -18.16 -2.21 -28.94
N ALA A 261 -19.23 -3.01 -29.09
CA ALA A 261 -19.14 -4.36 -29.62
C ALA A 261 -19.98 -4.46 -30.90
N ASN A 262 -19.37 -4.93 -32.00
CA ASN A 262 -20.00 -4.99 -33.33
C ASN A 262 -20.63 -3.64 -33.73
N TYR A 263 -19.88 -2.55 -33.52
CA TYR A 263 -20.31 -1.17 -33.77
C TYR A 263 -21.44 -0.64 -32.86
N ASN A 264 -21.93 -1.45 -31.91
CA ASN A 264 -22.90 -1.01 -30.91
C ASN A 264 -22.22 -0.58 -29.62
N PRO A 265 -22.45 0.65 -29.16
CA PRO A 265 -22.09 1.03 -27.80
C PRO A 265 -22.93 0.25 -26.81
N ALA A 266 -22.35 -0.03 -25.65
CA ALA A 266 -23.12 -0.49 -24.52
C ALA A 266 -24.23 0.52 -24.18
N SER A 267 -25.35 0.02 -23.65
CA SER A 267 -26.52 0.88 -23.40
C SER A 267 -26.12 2.10 -22.55
N GLN A 268 -26.67 3.28 -22.85
CA GLN A 268 -26.29 4.54 -22.18
C GLN A 268 -26.43 4.48 -20.65
N GLU A 269 -27.38 3.67 -20.17
CA GLU A 269 -27.58 3.39 -18.74
C GLU A 269 -26.40 2.59 -18.15
N THR A 270 -25.87 1.61 -18.88
CA THR A 270 -24.66 0.85 -18.48
C THR A 270 -23.36 1.62 -18.69
N ASP A 271 -23.25 2.42 -19.77
CA ASP A 271 -22.09 3.26 -20.05
C ASP A 271 -21.82 4.25 -18.91
N ASN A 272 -22.87 4.82 -18.32
CA ASN A 272 -22.74 5.75 -17.19
C ASN A 272 -22.32 5.07 -15.87
N ALA A 273 -22.48 3.75 -15.75
CA ALA A 273 -22.27 3.03 -14.50
C ALA A 273 -20.82 2.59 -14.29
N ILE A 274 -20.06 2.29 -15.36
CA ILE A 274 -18.80 1.57 -15.20
C ILE A 274 -17.60 2.50 -15.13
N LYS A 275 -17.07 2.56 -13.92
CA LYS A 275 -15.88 3.33 -13.57
C LYS A 275 -14.77 2.35 -13.23
N LEU A 276 -13.63 2.53 -13.89
CA LEU A 276 -12.37 1.88 -13.53
C LEU A 276 -11.52 2.88 -12.76
N GLU A 277 -11.07 2.51 -11.56
CA GLU A 277 -10.13 3.32 -10.81
C GLU A 277 -8.70 2.95 -11.19
N ILE A 278 -8.01 3.86 -11.88
CA ILE A 278 -6.59 3.68 -12.19
C ILE A 278 -5.77 4.13 -10.99
N LEU A 279 -4.97 3.19 -10.48
CA LEU A 279 -4.08 3.38 -9.35
C LEU A 279 -2.67 3.73 -9.87
N HIS A 280 -1.98 4.58 -9.12
CA HIS A 280 -0.60 4.96 -9.46
C HIS A 280 0.36 3.78 -9.24
N GLY A 281 1.34 3.53 -10.11
CA GLY A 281 2.21 2.33 -10.02
C GLY A 281 2.94 2.11 -8.68
N ARG A 282 3.08 3.15 -7.85
CA ARG A 282 3.70 3.11 -6.50
C ARG A 282 2.71 3.06 -5.33
N TRP A 283 1.41 2.90 -5.60
CA TRP A 283 0.35 3.01 -4.59
C TRP A 283 0.52 1.98 -3.47
N LYS A 284 0.86 0.73 -3.79
CA LYS A 284 1.09 -0.34 -2.79
C LYS A 284 2.20 0.06 -1.82
N SER A 285 3.34 0.53 -2.32
CA SER A 285 4.48 0.95 -1.49
C SER A 285 4.12 2.13 -0.59
N LEU A 286 3.34 3.08 -1.11
CA LEU A 286 2.88 4.22 -0.34
C LEU A 286 1.92 3.80 0.77
N MET A 287 0.90 2.98 0.47
CA MET A 287 -0.02 2.46 1.48
C MET A 287 0.73 1.66 2.54
N PHE A 288 1.70 0.84 2.12
CA PHE A 288 2.55 0.09 3.04
C PHE A 288 3.33 1.02 3.98
N ALA A 289 3.97 2.06 3.43
CA ALA A 289 4.73 3.04 4.22
C ALA A 289 3.83 3.84 5.19
N ILE A 290 2.64 4.26 4.75
CA ILE A 290 1.67 4.97 5.59
C ILE A 290 1.22 4.07 6.74
N SER A 291 0.91 2.80 6.47
CA SER A 291 0.40 1.89 7.50
C SER A 291 1.45 1.52 8.54
N PHE A 292 2.62 1.04 8.11
CA PHE A 292 3.69 0.67 9.04
C PHE A 292 4.30 1.89 9.71
N GLY A 293 4.52 2.97 8.97
CA GLY A 293 4.99 4.24 9.50
C GLY A 293 4.01 4.84 10.50
N GLY A 294 2.71 4.75 10.24
CA GLY A 294 1.65 5.21 11.14
C GLY A 294 1.62 4.45 12.46
N VAL A 295 1.75 3.12 12.43
CA VAL A 295 1.81 2.29 13.65
C VAL A 295 3.08 2.57 14.45
N ILE A 296 4.23 2.71 13.78
CA ILE A 296 5.49 3.06 14.45
C ILE A 296 5.39 4.47 15.06
N ALA A 297 4.87 5.45 14.32
CA ALA A 297 4.66 6.80 14.81
C ALA A 297 3.72 6.81 16.02
N LEU A 298 2.64 6.04 15.99
CA LEU A 298 1.72 5.89 17.13
C LEU A 298 2.46 5.35 18.36
N LEU A 299 3.27 4.30 18.21
CA LEU A 299 4.08 3.74 19.31
C LEU A 299 5.11 4.74 19.85
N LEU A 300 5.74 5.52 18.98
CA LEU A 300 6.67 6.59 19.36
C LEU A 300 5.96 7.78 20.01
N PHE A 301 4.67 7.95 19.77
CA PHE A 301 3.86 9.02 20.35
C PHE A 301 3.31 8.68 21.75
N LEU A 302 3.15 7.40 22.09
CA LEU A 302 2.75 6.94 23.43
C LEU A 302 3.60 7.49 24.60
N PRO A 303 4.95 7.58 24.50
CA PRO A 303 5.79 8.27 25.48
C PRO A 303 5.36 9.71 25.81
N MET A 304 4.81 10.43 24.82
CA MET A 304 4.37 11.82 24.99
C MET A 304 3.12 11.90 25.87
N PHE A 305 2.17 10.98 25.68
CA PHE A 305 0.99 10.85 26.54
C PHE A 305 1.31 10.34 27.94
N THR A 306 2.24 9.40 28.05
CA THR A 306 2.63 8.83 29.37
C THR A 306 3.61 9.71 30.13
N LYS A 307 4.11 10.81 29.53
CA LYS A 307 5.21 11.66 30.03
C LYS A 307 6.46 10.85 30.43
N ASN A 308 6.63 9.66 29.86
CA ASN A 308 7.72 8.75 30.18
C ASN A 308 8.55 8.46 28.92
N TRP A 309 9.57 9.28 28.67
CA TRP A 309 10.48 9.09 27.54
C TRP A 309 11.24 7.77 27.57
N LYS A 310 11.34 7.12 28.74
CA LYS A 310 11.90 5.77 28.88
C LYS A 310 10.88 4.67 28.58
N PHE A 311 9.66 4.99 28.13
CA PHE A 311 8.59 4.03 27.88
C PHE A 311 9.02 2.90 26.92
N LEU A 312 9.61 3.21 25.77
CA LEU A 312 10.09 2.20 24.81
C LEU A 312 11.17 1.29 25.41
N LYS A 313 12.12 1.89 26.16
CA LYS A 313 13.14 1.14 26.90
C LYS A 313 12.49 0.22 27.94
N ASN A 314 11.53 0.73 28.71
CA ASN A 314 10.79 -0.01 29.73
C ASN A 314 9.88 -1.11 29.15
N LEU A 315 9.40 -0.93 27.91
CA LEU A 315 8.59 -1.92 27.21
C LEU A 315 9.42 -3.18 26.94
N LEU A 316 10.69 -3.02 26.59
CA LEU A 316 11.58 -4.13 26.25
C LEU A 316 12.36 -4.69 27.46
N ILE A 317 12.58 -3.89 28.51
CA ILE A 317 13.34 -4.32 29.70
C ILE A 317 12.47 -5.06 30.71
N GLU A 318 12.97 -6.19 31.18
CA GLU A 318 12.43 -6.91 32.33
C GLU A 318 12.92 -6.26 33.63
N LYS A 319 12.01 -5.62 34.38
CA LYS A 319 12.37 -4.84 35.58
C LYS A 319 13.04 -5.66 36.69
N GLN A 320 12.82 -6.97 36.71
CA GLN A 320 13.34 -7.86 37.75
C GLN A 320 14.85 -8.08 37.58
N THR A 321 15.28 -8.33 36.35
CA THR A 321 16.67 -8.64 35.98
C THR A 321 17.43 -7.44 35.41
N ASN A 322 16.72 -6.36 35.08
CA ASN A 322 17.28 -5.19 34.38
C ASN A 322 17.91 -5.55 33.02
N THR A 323 17.44 -6.62 32.37
CA THR A 323 17.92 -7.10 31.06
C THR A 323 16.84 -6.99 29.98
N TYR A 324 17.25 -6.99 28.69
CA TYR A 324 16.29 -7.01 27.58
C TYR A 324 15.57 -8.36 27.49
N SER A 325 14.25 -8.32 27.34
CA SER A 325 13.41 -9.51 27.29
C SER A 325 13.06 -9.89 25.85
N LEU A 326 13.51 -11.07 25.41
CA LEU A 326 13.21 -11.58 24.07
C LEU A 326 11.70 -11.71 23.81
N SER A 327 10.91 -12.18 24.78
CA SER A 327 9.46 -12.34 24.61
C SER A 327 8.74 -10.99 24.47
N ARG A 328 9.22 -9.93 25.15
CA ARG A 328 8.69 -8.57 24.98
C ARG A 328 9.07 -7.97 23.63
N PHE A 329 10.29 -8.22 23.17
CA PHE A 329 10.71 -7.86 21.82
C PHE A 329 9.82 -8.54 20.78
N GLN A 330 9.64 -9.86 20.85
CA GLN A 330 8.76 -10.63 19.96
C GLN A 330 7.34 -10.04 19.94
N ALA A 331 6.75 -9.81 21.13
CA ALA A 331 5.43 -9.21 21.24
C ALA A 331 5.36 -7.82 20.58
N LEU A 332 6.37 -6.97 20.76
CA LEU A 332 6.43 -5.65 20.12
C LEU A 332 6.47 -5.74 18.60
N VAL A 333 7.39 -6.54 18.03
CA VAL A 333 7.53 -6.63 16.56
C VAL A 333 6.29 -7.27 15.95
N TRP A 334 5.69 -8.29 16.58
CA TRP A 334 4.40 -8.84 16.15
C TRP A 334 3.26 -7.83 16.24
N THR A 335 3.23 -7.01 17.29
CA THR A 335 2.25 -5.91 17.39
C THR A 335 2.37 -4.98 16.20
N ILE A 336 3.57 -4.49 15.89
CA ILE A 336 3.82 -3.60 14.73
C ILE A 336 3.40 -4.29 13.44
N THR A 337 3.79 -5.56 13.26
CA THR A 337 3.53 -6.34 12.06
C THR A 337 2.03 -6.54 11.85
N LEU A 338 1.29 -6.96 12.88
CA LEU A 338 -0.14 -7.24 12.79
C LEU A 338 -0.95 -5.97 12.55
N PHE A 339 -0.76 -4.93 13.38
CA PHE A 339 -1.48 -3.66 13.22
C PHE A 339 -1.11 -2.98 11.90
N GLY A 340 0.17 -2.98 11.52
CA GLY A 340 0.64 -2.41 10.25
C GLY A 340 0.05 -3.14 9.05
N SER A 341 -0.01 -4.48 9.09
CA SER A 341 -0.59 -5.29 8.02
C SER A 341 -2.10 -5.13 7.92
N TYR A 342 -2.81 -5.15 9.05
CA TYR A 342 -4.26 -4.92 9.06
C TYR A 342 -4.59 -3.52 8.52
N LEU A 343 -3.88 -2.48 8.98
CA LEU A 343 -4.06 -1.12 8.48
C LEU A 343 -3.71 -1.01 6.99
N TYR A 344 -2.65 -1.68 6.53
CA TYR A 344 -2.29 -1.75 5.11
C TYR A 344 -3.43 -2.32 4.28
N ILE A 345 -3.98 -3.47 4.68
CA ILE A 345 -5.05 -4.14 3.96
C ILE A 345 -6.34 -3.32 4.05
N ALA A 346 -6.67 -2.76 5.21
CA ALA A 346 -7.83 -1.88 5.38
C ALA A 346 -7.76 -0.63 4.50
N LEU A 347 -6.60 0.01 4.38
CA LEU A 347 -6.42 1.16 3.48
C LEU A 347 -6.55 0.74 2.01
N CYS A 348 -5.92 -0.37 1.61
CA CYS A 348 -5.99 -0.85 0.24
C CYS A 348 -7.42 -1.29 -0.15
N TYR A 349 -8.07 -2.06 0.72
CA TYR A 349 -9.42 -2.56 0.52
C TYR A 349 -10.45 -1.42 0.57
N GLY A 350 -10.29 -0.47 1.48
CA GLY A 350 -11.12 0.73 1.54
C GLY A 350 -10.97 1.62 0.32
N ILE A 351 -9.77 1.72 -0.28
CA ILE A 351 -9.58 2.46 -1.54
C ILE A 351 -10.30 1.77 -2.71
N ILE A 352 -10.32 0.43 -2.76
CA ILE A 352 -10.82 -0.31 -3.91
C ILE A 352 -12.31 -0.65 -3.81
N LYS A 353 -12.80 -1.02 -2.63
CA LYS A 353 -14.18 -1.49 -2.40
C LYS A 353 -15.02 -0.62 -1.47
N ASP A 354 -14.46 0.44 -0.88
CA ASP A 354 -15.13 1.26 0.15
C ASP A 354 -15.67 0.43 1.34
N GLU A 355 -15.05 -0.72 1.61
CA GLU A 355 -15.42 -1.67 2.67
C GLU A 355 -14.25 -1.89 3.65
N ILE A 356 -14.55 -2.38 4.85
CA ILE A 356 -13.55 -2.79 5.84
C ILE A 356 -13.34 -4.31 5.70
N PRO A 357 -12.10 -4.79 5.51
CA PRO A 357 -11.84 -6.21 5.37
C PRO A 357 -12.07 -6.96 6.69
N GLU A 358 -12.53 -8.20 6.60
CA GLU A 358 -12.66 -9.07 7.77
C GLU A 358 -11.30 -9.45 8.37
N PHE A 359 -11.27 -9.70 9.68
CA PHE A 359 -10.06 -10.08 10.38
C PHE A 359 -9.79 -11.59 10.22
N ASN A 360 -8.57 -11.96 9.81
CA ASN A 360 -8.19 -13.35 9.60
C ASN A 360 -7.90 -14.03 10.95
N MET A 361 -8.58 -15.14 11.20
CA MET A 361 -8.48 -15.89 12.46
C MET A 361 -7.08 -16.49 12.70
N SER A 362 -6.34 -16.80 11.64
CA SER A 362 -4.95 -17.27 11.71
C SER A 362 -4.01 -16.21 12.31
N LEU A 363 -4.21 -14.93 11.97
CA LEU A 363 -3.47 -13.82 12.58
C LEU A 363 -3.79 -13.70 14.08
N LEU A 364 -5.06 -13.85 14.44
CA LEU A 364 -5.48 -13.82 15.84
C LEU A 364 -4.85 -14.97 16.65
N GLY A 365 -4.73 -16.15 16.03
CA GLY A 365 -4.01 -17.30 16.60
C GLY A 365 -2.54 -16.99 16.89
N LEU A 366 -1.82 -16.40 15.94
CA LEU A 366 -0.42 -15.98 16.15
C LEU A 366 -0.27 -14.92 17.24
N MET A 367 -1.19 -13.95 17.28
CA MET A 367 -1.23 -12.98 18.37
C MET A 367 -1.42 -13.68 19.71
N GLY A 368 -2.38 -14.62 19.78
CA GLY A 368 -2.63 -15.45 20.95
C GLY A 368 -1.37 -16.18 21.43
N ILE A 369 -0.56 -16.72 20.51
CA ILE A 369 0.71 -17.39 20.84
C ILE A 369 1.75 -16.40 21.39
N SER A 370 1.94 -15.25 20.75
CA SER A 370 2.93 -14.26 21.20
C SER A 370 2.57 -13.67 22.57
N TYR A 371 1.30 -13.30 22.78
CA TYR A 371 0.84 -12.77 24.05
C TYR A 371 0.71 -13.86 25.12
N GLY A 372 0.29 -15.06 24.74
CA GLY A 372 0.29 -16.24 25.62
C GLY A 372 1.69 -16.52 26.15
N SER A 373 2.69 -16.51 25.27
CA SER A 373 4.10 -16.71 25.64
C SER A 373 4.61 -15.60 26.56
N LEU A 374 4.22 -14.34 26.33
CA LEU A 374 4.57 -13.23 27.21
C LEU A 374 3.93 -13.38 28.60
N ILE A 375 2.64 -13.71 28.67
CA ILE A 375 1.91 -13.90 29.93
C ILE A 375 2.49 -15.09 30.69
N SER A 376 2.68 -16.23 30.03
CA SER A 376 3.27 -17.43 30.61
C SER A 376 4.70 -17.18 31.07
N ALA A 377 5.52 -16.49 30.28
CA ALA A 377 6.87 -16.12 30.68
C ALA A 377 6.87 -15.20 31.91
N ASN A 378 5.99 -14.21 31.97
CA ASN A 378 5.88 -13.32 33.14
C ASN A 378 5.40 -14.07 34.40
N GLN A 379 4.45 -15.01 34.25
CA GLN A 379 3.98 -15.84 35.37
C GLN A 379 5.09 -16.79 35.84
N MET A 380 5.84 -17.39 34.91
CA MET A 380 6.97 -18.24 35.23
C MET A 380 8.13 -17.45 35.85
N SER A 381 8.49 -16.27 35.35
CA SER A 381 9.51 -15.40 35.97
C SER A 381 9.13 -15.00 37.41
N LYS A 382 7.84 -14.89 37.73
CA LYS A 382 7.38 -14.66 39.12
C LYS A 382 7.54 -15.88 40.02
N LYS A 383 7.41 -17.10 39.47
CA LYS A 383 7.55 -18.35 40.22
C LYS A 383 9.02 -18.79 40.31
N ASN A 384 9.77 -18.58 39.24
CA ASN A 384 11.17 -18.92 39.04
C ASN A 384 11.96 -17.68 38.57
N PRO A 385 12.25 -16.71 39.47
CA PRO A 385 13.13 -15.58 39.15
C PRO A 385 14.50 -16.06 38.62
N LYS A 386 15.23 -15.29 37.81
CA LYS A 386 16.53 -15.72 37.28
C LYS A 386 17.69 -15.35 38.22
N ASN A 387 18.76 -16.16 38.20
CA ASN A 387 20.05 -15.87 38.85
C ASN A 387 20.86 -14.81 38.10
N GLU A 388 20.26 -13.64 37.85
CA GLU A 388 20.95 -12.51 37.23
C GLU A 388 21.14 -11.44 38.31
N LEU A 389 22.36 -11.31 38.86
CA LEU A 389 22.71 -10.27 39.83
C LEU A 389 22.50 -8.89 39.18
N LYS A 390 21.83 -7.98 39.91
CA LYS A 390 21.29 -6.69 39.43
C LYS A 390 22.29 -5.66 38.85
N HIS A 391 23.57 -5.98 38.72
CA HIS A 391 24.64 -4.99 38.61
C HIS A 391 25.09 -4.64 37.18
N ARG A 392 24.43 -5.16 36.14
CA ARG A 392 24.80 -4.85 34.75
C ARG A 392 23.77 -3.97 34.05
N ASP A 393 24.25 -3.00 33.28
CA ASP A 393 23.41 -2.23 32.37
C ASP A 393 22.85 -3.12 31.24
N PRO A 394 21.56 -2.98 30.89
CA PRO A 394 20.92 -3.78 29.85
C PRO A 394 21.65 -3.62 28.52
N SER A 395 22.01 -4.74 27.91
CA SER A 395 22.72 -4.78 26.63
C SER A 395 21.88 -5.48 25.57
N LEU A 396 22.00 -5.09 24.29
CA LEU A 396 21.30 -5.79 23.21
C LEU A 396 21.69 -7.28 23.14
N GLY A 397 22.87 -7.64 23.65
CA GLY A 397 23.32 -9.02 23.80
C GLY A 397 22.38 -9.86 24.66
N ASP A 398 21.67 -9.26 25.63
CA ASP A 398 20.78 -9.95 26.55
C ASP A 398 19.60 -10.65 25.84
N LEU A 399 19.27 -10.22 24.61
CA LEU A 399 18.28 -10.88 23.76
C LEU A 399 18.72 -12.30 23.37
N PHE A 400 20.03 -12.54 23.33
CA PHE A 400 20.67 -13.79 22.89
C PHE A 400 21.45 -14.47 23.99
N THR A 401 21.78 -13.78 25.08
CA THR A 401 22.58 -14.31 26.17
C THR A 401 21.78 -14.57 27.43
N ALA A 402 22.15 -15.62 28.16
CA ALA A 402 21.71 -15.88 29.52
C ALA A 402 22.96 -16.03 30.40
N ASN A 403 23.05 -15.30 31.51
CA ASN A 403 24.20 -15.34 32.43
C ASN A 403 25.55 -15.13 31.71
N GLY A 404 25.61 -14.15 30.80
CA GLY A 404 26.85 -13.85 30.05
C GLY A 404 27.23 -14.85 28.95
N THR A 405 26.54 -15.98 28.81
CA THR A 405 26.77 -16.97 27.74
C THR A 405 25.69 -16.90 26.67
N VAL A 406 26.02 -17.27 25.42
CA VAL A 406 25.04 -17.29 24.32
C VAL A 406 24.08 -18.46 24.52
N ASP A 407 22.80 -18.14 24.65
CA ASP A 407 21.70 -19.09 24.73
C ASP A 407 21.22 -19.42 23.31
N ILE A 408 21.58 -20.61 22.83
CA ILE A 408 21.23 -21.10 21.49
C ILE A 408 19.72 -21.06 21.25
N THR A 409 18.92 -21.35 22.28
CA THR A 409 17.46 -21.36 22.18
C THR A 409 16.92 -19.95 21.96
N ARG A 410 17.42 -18.95 22.70
CA ARG A 410 17.04 -17.54 22.49
C ARG A 410 17.46 -17.06 21.10
N PHE A 411 18.67 -17.41 20.67
CA PHE A 411 19.16 -17.06 19.35
C PHE A 411 18.28 -17.64 18.23
N GLN A 412 17.94 -18.92 18.33
CA GLN A 412 17.03 -19.60 17.41
C GLN A 412 15.65 -18.93 17.38
N MET A 413 15.09 -18.60 18.55
CA MET A 413 13.79 -17.94 18.67
C MET A 413 13.76 -16.55 18.07
N PHE A 414 14.82 -15.76 18.26
CA PHE A 414 14.96 -14.47 17.61
C PHE A 414 15.06 -14.63 16.09
N GLY A 415 15.92 -15.52 15.61
CA GLY A 415 16.11 -15.79 14.18
C GLY A 415 14.80 -16.19 13.49
N PHE A 416 14.05 -17.12 14.08
CA PHE A 416 12.73 -17.50 13.56
C PHE A 416 11.73 -16.34 13.58
N THR A 417 11.76 -15.50 14.61
CA THR A 417 10.86 -14.33 14.67
C THR A 417 11.11 -13.39 13.49
N ILE A 418 12.37 -13.01 13.25
CA ILE A 418 12.72 -12.10 12.16
C ILE A 418 12.41 -12.73 10.80
N MET A 419 12.78 -14.00 10.59
CA MET A 419 12.50 -14.73 9.35
C MET A 419 10.99 -14.80 9.07
N THR A 420 10.18 -15.16 10.07
CA THR A 420 8.72 -15.28 9.94
C THR A 420 8.10 -13.93 9.60
N ILE A 421 8.50 -12.87 10.30
CA ILE A 421 7.99 -11.52 10.06
C ILE A 421 8.36 -11.04 8.65
N GLY A 422 9.60 -11.28 8.22
CA GLY A 422 10.05 -10.94 6.86
C GLY A 422 9.26 -11.68 5.77
N LEU A 423 9.09 -13.00 5.92
CA LEU A 423 8.28 -13.80 4.99
C LEU A 423 6.82 -13.38 4.97
N TYR A 424 6.25 -13.06 6.13
CA TYR A 424 4.88 -12.60 6.25
C TYR A 424 4.66 -11.24 5.57
N ILE A 425 5.53 -10.26 5.83
CA ILE A 425 5.50 -8.95 5.17
C ILE A 425 5.68 -9.09 3.65
N PHE A 426 6.62 -9.93 3.22
CA PHE A 426 6.83 -10.21 1.80
C PHE A 426 5.59 -10.83 1.15
N ASN A 427 4.92 -11.77 1.82
CA ASN A 427 3.70 -12.38 1.32
C ASN A 427 2.58 -11.34 1.21
N ILE A 428 2.34 -10.54 2.25
CA ILE A 428 1.33 -9.46 2.22
C ILE A 428 1.57 -8.49 1.08
N TYR A 429 2.81 -8.04 0.90
CA TYR A 429 3.15 -7.05 -0.12
C TYR A 429 2.88 -7.57 -1.54
N ASN A 430 3.11 -8.86 -1.78
CA ASN A 430 2.93 -9.49 -3.09
C ASN A 430 1.54 -10.14 -3.28
N SER A 431 0.78 -10.32 -2.20
CA SER A 431 -0.55 -10.92 -2.26
C SER A 431 -1.55 -10.06 -3.02
N ASP A 432 -2.56 -10.72 -3.60
CA ASP A 432 -3.73 -10.03 -4.11
C ASP A 432 -4.60 -9.59 -2.93
N ILE A 433 -4.50 -8.30 -2.59
CA ILE A 433 -5.15 -7.69 -1.43
C ILE A 433 -6.69 -7.81 -1.54
N LEU A 434 -7.22 -8.05 -2.75
CA LEU A 434 -8.65 -8.23 -2.98
C LEU A 434 -9.18 -9.59 -2.51
N LEU A 435 -8.28 -10.57 -2.33
CA LEU A 435 -8.61 -11.89 -1.79
C LEU A 435 -8.59 -11.93 -0.26
N GLY A 436 -8.28 -10.81 0.40
CA GLY A 436 -8.22 -10.70 1.85
C GLY A 436 -6.79 -10.83 2.40
N MET A 437 -6.67 -11.05 3.71
CA MET A 437 -5.35 -11.23 4.33
C MET A 437 -4.77 -12.60 3.98
N PRO A 438 -3.50 -12.68 3.56
CA PRO A 438 -2.89 -13.96 3.23
C PRO A 438 -2.85 -14.85 4.47
N ASP A 439 -3.26 -16.10 4.28
CA ASP A 439 -3.09 -17.11 5.31
C ASP A 439 -1.62 -17.40 5.53
N ILE A 440 -1.31 -17.67 6.80
CA ILE A 440 0.03 -18.06 7.19
C ILE A 440 0.12 -19.58 7.01
N PRO A 441 1.13 -20.08 6.28
CA PRO A 441 1.27 -21.52 6.06
C PRO A 441 1.17 -22.29 7.38
N PRO A 442 0.32 -23.33 7.48
CA PRO A 442 0.16 -24.10 8.72
C PRO A 442 1.47 -24.66 9.26
N THR A 443 2.43 -24.95 8.38
CA THR A 443 3.80 -25.38 8.74
C THR A 443 4.56 -24.31 9.52
N LEU A 444 4.47 -23.04 9.11
CA LEU A 444 5.10 -21.92 9.81
C LEU A 444 4.43 -21.69 11.17
N HIS A 445 3.11 -21.84 11.24
CA HIS A 445 2.36 -21.78 12.49
C HIS A 445 2.77 -22.90 13.46
N GLY A 446 2.85 -24.14 12.97
CA GLY A 446 3.30 -25.28 13.76
C GLY A 446 4.74 -25.12 14.27
N LEU A 447 5.63 -24.56 13.44
CA LEU A 447 7.01 -24.27 13.82
C LEU A 447 7.08 -23.25 14.98
N LEU A 448 6.31 -22.16 14.91
CA LEU A 448 6.23 -21.15 15.97
C LEU A 448 5.64 -21.70 17.27
N ILE A 449 4.60 -22.53 17.18
CA ILE A 449 4.00 -23.19 18.35
C ILE A 449 5.04 -24.11 18.99
N SER A 450 5.71 -24.95 18.19
CA SER A 450 6.73 -25.87 18.68
C SER A 450 7.89 -25.13 19.33
N SER A 451 8.32 -24.00 18.76
CA SER A 451 9.46 -23.24 19.27
C SER A 451 9.11 -22.53 20.59
N GLN A 452 7.89 -21.98 20.72
CA GLN A 452 7.39 -21.41 21.98
C GLN A 452 7.13 -22.48 23.04
N ALA A 453 6.60 -23.64 22.65
CA ALA A 453 6.41 -24.77 23.55
C ALA A 453 7.76 -25.29 24.09
N GLY A 454 8.79 -25.38 23.25
CA GLY A 454 10.15 -25.73 23.67
C GLY A 454 10.74 -24.69 24.63
N TYR A 455 10.59 -23.40 24.35
CA TYR A 455 11.07 -22.33 25.22
C TYR A 455 10.35 -22.30 26.58
N LEU A 456 9.01 -22.38 26.59
CA LEU A 456 8.22 -22.43 27.82
C LEU A 456 8.45 -23.73 28.58
N GLY A 457 8.61 -24.86 27.88
CA GLY A 457 8.96 -26.14 28.46
C GLY A 457 10.33 -26.10 29.14
N GLY A 458 11.34 -25.53 28.49
CA GLY A 458 12.66 -25.31 29.08
C GLY A 458 12.62 -24.43 30.33
N LYS A 459 11.77 -23.38 30.33
CA LYS A 459 11.53 -22.55 31.53
C LYS A 459 10.77 -23.27 32.64
N ALA A 460 9.85 -24.17 32.29
CA ALA A 460 9.04 -24.92 33.25
C ALA A 460 9.82 -26.10 33.88
N VAL A 461 10.75 -26.69 33.15
CA VAL A 461 11.62 -27.79 33.59
C VAL A 461 12.91 -27.28 34.24
N GLY A 462 13.17 -25.96 34.19
CA GLY A 462 14.21 -25.29 34.97
C GLY A 462 13.91 -25.31 36.47
N ASP A 463 14.09 -26.47 37.10
CA ASP A 463 14.28 -26.67 38.54
C ASP A 463 15.67 -26.12 38.94
N LYS A 464 15.98 -25.60 40.12
CA LYS A 464 15.30 -25.72 41.42
C LYS A 464 15.74 -24.67 42.46
N ILE A 465 16.74 -23.83 42.18
CA ILE A 465 17.33 -22.92 43.17
C ILE A 465 17.71 -21.62 42.48
N ILE A 466 17.28 -20.51 43.06
CA ILE A 466 17.53 -19.17 42.57
C ILE A 466 18.13 -18.31 43.68
N VAL A 467 19.13 -17.50 43.36
CA VAL A 467 19.77 -16.53 44.25
C VAL A 467 19.63 -15.15 43.63
N ASN A 468 18.84 -14.32 44.30
CA ASN A 468 18.53 -12.94 43.90
C ASN A 468 19.53 -11.94 44.49
N GLN A 469 20.09 -12.24 45.66
CA GLN A 469 20.97 -11.33 46.39
C GLN A 469 21.92 -12.10 47.29
N ILE A 470 23.14 -11.57 47.43
CA ILE A 470 24.21 -12.10 48.29
C ILE A 470 24.59 -10.97 49.25
N LEU A 471 24.58 -11.23 50.56
CA LEU A 471 24.86 -10.22 51.59
C LEU A 471 25.85 -10.74 52.62
N PRO A 472 27.01 -10.08 52.84
CA PRO A 472 27.54 -8.99 52.01
C PRO A 472 28.02 -9.49 50.63
N GLU A 473 28.01 -8.62 49.62
CA GLU A 473 28.54 -8.94 48.27
C GLU A 473 30.07 -8.99 48.24
N ARG A 474 30.72 -8.42 49.26
CA ARG A 474 32.17 -8.33 49.41
C ARG A 474 32.59 -8.81 50.78
N ILE A 475 33.61 -9.66 50.86
CA ILE A 475 34.17 -10.14 52.13
C ILE A 475 35.68 -9.94 52.20
N ASN A 476 36.18 -9.56 53.38
CA ASN A 476 37.61 -9.47 53.64
C ASN A 476 38.17 -10.87 53.89
N ILE A 477 39.24 -11.25 53.18
CA ILE A 477 39.90 -12.56 53.32
C ILE A 477 40.41 -12.84 54.75
N ASN A 478 40.57 -11.82 55.59
CA ASN A 478 41.00 -11.94 56.98
C ASN A 478 39.83 -11.99 57.97
N ASN A 479 38.61 -11.67 57.55
CA ASN A 479 37.41 -11.68 58.39
C ASN A 479 36.37 -12.64 57.81
N LEU A 480 36.73 -13.93 57.77
CA LEU A 480 35.91 -15.00 57.19
C LEU A 480 34.86 -15.57 58.16
N ASP A 481 34.78 -14.99 59.37
CA ASP A 481 33.80 -15.37 60.39
C ASP A 481 32.45 -14.66 60.20
N GLU A 482 32.37 -13.70 59.26
CA GLU A 482 31.12 -13.00 58.94
C GLU A 482 30.19 -13.90 58.09
N PRO A 483 28.93 -14.09 58.50
CA PRO A 483 28.00 -14.95 57.77
C PRO A 483 27.56 -14.30 56.46
N ILE A 484 27.67 -15.05 55.36
CA ILE A 484 27.10 -14.69 54.06
C ILE A 484 25.66 -15.20 54.01
N THR A 485 24.74 -14.32 53.65
CA THR A 485 23.32 -14.61 53.45
C THR A 485 23.01 -14.64 51.96
N LEU A 486 22.51 -15.77 51.45
CA LEU A 486 21.91 -15.85 50.12
C LEU A 486 20.40 -15.68 50.26
N ILE A 487 19.85 -14.72 49.53
CA ILE A 487 18.41 -14.47 49.43
C ILE A 487 17.97 -14.88 48.04
N GLY A 488 16.91 -15.69 47.96
CA GLY A 488 16.62 -16.48 46.79
C GLY A 488 15.29 -17.22 46.88
N THR A 489 15.14 -18.30 46.12
CA THR A 489 14.00 -19.22 46.20
C THR A 489 14.47 -20.64 45.89
N GLY A 490 13.82 -21.64 46.47
CA GLY A 490 14.11 -23.05 46.15
C GLY A 490 15.30 -23.60 46.92
N PHE A 491 15.72 -22.91 47.99
CA PHE A 491 16.64 -23.49 48.95
C PHE A 491 15.95 -24.65 49.69
N THR A 492 16.74 -25.67 50.01
CA THR A 492 16.26 -26.85 50.74
C THR A 492 17.15 -27.09 51.95
N ASP A 493 16.56 -27.55 53.05
CA ASP A 493 17.34 -28.02 54.20
C ASP A 493 18.33 -29.12 53.77
N GLY A 494 19.54 -29.09 54.33
CA GLY A 494 20.64 -29.98 53.96
C GLY A 494 21.43 -29.59 52.70
N MET A 495 21.09 -28.49 52.03
CA MET A 495 21.91 -27.93 50.93
C MET A 495 23.34 -27.64 51.39
N LYS A 496 24.30 -27.76 50.47
CA LYS A 496 25.67 -27.32 50.67
C LYS A 496 26.03 -26.23 49.67
N ILE A 497 26.97 -25.38 50.04
CA ILE A 497 27.50 -24.33 49.19
C ILE A 497 29.00 -24.54 49.04
N MET A 498 29.53 -24.37 47.83
CA MET A 498 30.96 -24.42 47.57
C MET A 498 31.38 -23.10 46.94
N ILE A 499 32.24 -22.35 47.61
CA ILE A 499 32.94 -21.22 47.00
C ILE A 499 34.06 -21.78 46.12
N GLU A 500 34.32 -21.17 44.97
CA GLU A 500 35.39 -21.57 44.07
C GLU A 500 36.71 -21.87 44.80
N GLY A 501 37.22 -23.10 44.62
CA GLY A 501 38.43 -23.62 45.27
C GLY A 501 38.24 -24.25 46.65
N GLN A 502 37.07 -24.10 47.28
CA GLN A 502 36.81 -24.64 48.62
C GLN A 502 36.09 -26.00 48.61
N ASN A 503 36.09 -26.66 49.78
CA ASN A 503 35.23 -27.81 50.03
C ASN A 503 33.77 -27.37 50.28
N PRO A 504 32.77 -28.22 50.02
CA PRO A 504 31.38 -27.92 50.32
C PRO A 504 31.14 -27.58 51.80
N ILE A 505 30.55 -26.42 52.03
CA ILE A 505 30.19 -25.83 53.33
C ILE A 505 28.72 -26.14 53.61
N LYS A 506 28.42 -26.51 54.86
CA LYS A 506 27.04 -26.69 55.30
C LYS A 506 26.38 -25.33 55.47
N VAL A 507 25.19 -25.15 54.90
CA VAL A 507 24.40 -23.93 55.08
C VAL A 507 23.51 -24.06 56.31
N ASP A 508 23.32 -22.94 56.99
CA ASP A 508 22.25 -22.70 57.96
C ASP A 508 20.98 -22.34 57.18
N PHE A 509 20.07 -23.30 57.07
CA PHE A 509 18.81 -23.14 56.38
C PHE A 509 17.83 -22.37 57.27
N MET A 510 17.52 -21.13 56.89
CA MET A 510 16.56 -20.31 57.63
C MET A 510 15.14 -20.61 57.14
N ASP A 511 14.94 -20.51 55.83
CA ASP A 511 13.68 -20.76 55.14
C ASP A 511 13.90 -21.02 53.62
N PRO A 512 12.88 -21.41 52.83
CA PRO A 512 13.04 -21.69 51.40
C PRO A 512 13.54 -20.51 50.53
N THR A 513 13.63 -19.31 51.11
CA THR A 513 14.08 -18.08 50.47
C THR A 513 15.38 -17.52 51.03
N THR A 514 15.88 -18.05 52.14
CA THR A 514 17.08 -17.54 52.81
C THR A 514 17.95 -18.67 53.35
N VAL A 515 19.22 -18.67 52.97
CA VAL A 515 20.26 -19.52 53.59
C VAL A 515 21.43 -18.68 54.04
N LYS A 516 22.06 -19.06 55.15
CA LYS A 516 23.27 -18.42 55.66
C LYS A 516 24.41 -19.42 55.69
N PHE A 517 25.64 -18.97 55.49
CA PHE A 517 26.80 -19.83 55.67
C PHE A 517 28.02 -18.98 56.03
N ILE A 518 28.99 -19.61 56.70
CA ILE A 518 30.26 -18.98 57.04
C ILE A 518 31.30 -19.50 56.02
N PRO A 519 31.91 -18.63 55.20
CA PRO A 519 32.70 -19.03 54.04
C PRO A 519 33.96 -19.82 54.36
N GLY A 520 34.48 -19.79 55.60
CA GLY A 520 35.73 -20.48 55.95
C GLY A 520 36.93 -19.98 55.15
N LYS A 521 38.08 -20.69 55.21
CA LYS A 521 39.31 -20.30 54.50
C LYS A 521 39.13 -20.38 52.97
N VAL A 522 38.99 -19.22 52.33
CA VAL A 522 38.97 -19.10 50.86
C VAL A 522 40.36 -19.36 50.29
N SER A 523 40.49 -20.44 49.54
CA SER A 523 41.69 -20.74 48.74
C SER A 523 41.72 -19.89 47.45
N GLY A 524 42.91 -19.50 47.00
CA GLY A 524 43.07 -18.83 45.71
C GLY A 524 43.05 -17.30 45.75
N GLY A 525 43.34 -16.69 46.91
CA GLY A 525 43.59 -15.26 47.06
C GLY A 525 42.39 -14.34 46.79
N PRO A 526 42.59 -13.01 46.89
CA PRO A 526 41.59 -12.01 46.53
C PRO A 526 41.13 -12.15 45.07
N GLY A 527 39.86 -11.88 44.81
CA GLY A 527 39.24 -11.92 43.49
C GLY A 527 37.74 -12.15 43.57
N ILE A 528 37.08 -12.02 42.43
CA ILE A 528 35.68 -12.43 42.27
C ILE A 528 35.65 -13.96 42.21
N LYS A 529 34.73 -14.58 42.97
CA LYS A 529 34.59 -16.03 43.13
C LYS A 529 33.20 -16.50 42.71
N ASN A 530 33.16 -17.65 42.06
CA ASN A 530 31.91 -18.37 41.79
C ASN A 530 31.39 -19.07 43.06
N ILE A 531 30.06 -19.21 43.15
CA ILE A 531 29.39 -19.97 44.21
C ILE A 531 28.60 -21.12 43.59
N LEU A 532 28.92 -22.36 43.95
CA LEU A 532 28.19 -23.56 43.53
C LEU A 532 27.25 -24.02 44.65
N LEU A 533 25.95 -24.03 44.36
CA LEU A 533 24.89 -24.54 45.24
C LEU A 533 24.69 -26.03 44.95
N ILE A 534 24.76 -26.85 45.98
CA ILE A 534 24.62 -28.31 45.89
C ILE A 534 23.38 -28.72 46.68
N PRO A 535 22.21 -28.87 46.03
CA PRO A 535 21.01 -29.34 46.73
C PRO A 535 21.15 -30.77 47.21
N VAL A 536 20.26 -31.18 48.13
CA VAL A 536 20.15 -32.58 48.57
C VAL A 536 19.71 -33.51 47.43
N SER A 537 18.96 -32.97 46.47
CA SER A 537 18.55 -33.69 45.26
C SER A 537 18.49 -32.73 44.05
N GLY A 538 18.92 -33.20 42.89
CA GLY A 538 18.99 -32.40 41.65
C GLY A 538 20.41 -32.00 41.29
N SER A 539 20.54 -31.24 40.20
CA SER A 539 21.82 -30.73 39.70
C SER A 539 22.32 -29.56 40.55
N SER A 540 23.65 -29.44 40.68
CA SER A 540 24.27 -28.26 41.29
C SER A 540 24.04 -27.01 40.42
N VAL A 541 23.86 -25.86 41.07
CA VAL A 541 23.63 -24.57 40.42
C VAL A 541 24.83 -23.67 40.68
N GLU A 542 25.57 -23.32 39.63
CA GLU A 542 26.67 -22.36 39.73
C GLU A 542 26.14 -20.93 39.58
N ILE A 543 26.63 -20.04 40.44
CA ILE A 543 26.43 -18.60 40.39
C ILE A 543 27.78 -18.00 40.02
N ASP A 544 27.88 -17.54 38.79
CA ASP A 544 29.08 -16.87 38.30
C ASP A 544 29.24 -15.49 38.94
N ASP A 545 30.49 -15.10 39.19
CA ASP A 545 30.86 -13.79 39.71
C ASP A 545 30.11 -13.38 41.00
N ALA A 546 29.85 -14.35 41.86
CA ALA A 546 28.90 -14.23 42.95
C ALA A 546 29.41 -13.44 44.17
N LEU A 547 30.71 -13.55 44.48
CA LEU A 547 31.29 -13.02 45.71
C LEU A 547 32.66 -12.40 45.47
N GLU A 548 32.84 -11.13 45.82
CA GLU A 548 34.14 -10.47 45.73
C GLU A 548 34.91 -10.65 47.05
N VAL A 549 36.01 -11.39 47.01
CA VAL A 549 36.90 -11.59 48.14
C VAL A 549 38.05 -10.60 48.01
N PHE A 550 38.24 -9.70 48.97
CA PHE A 550 39.30 -8.68 48.89
C PHE A 550 40.34 -8.83 50.02
N GLY A 551 41.56 -8.40 49.73
CA GLY A 551 42.68 -8.42 50.68
C GLY A 551 42.81 -7.11 51.46
N LEU A 552 43.48 -7.16 52.61
CA LEU A 552 43.72 -6.01 53.50
C LEU A 552 44.44 -4.85 52.80
N GLU A 553 45.31 -5.13 51.82
CA GLU A 553 45.98 -4.10 51.02
C GLU A 553 45.03 -3.30 50.12
N GLU A 554 43.95 -3.90 49.61
CA GLU A 554 42.97 -3.19 48.78
C GLU A 554 42.05 -2.30 49.62
N GLU A 555 41.70 -2.75 50.82
CA GLU A 555 40.93 -1.96 51.78
C GLU A 555 41.70 -0.69 52.16
N ILE A 556 43.00 -0.83 52.49
CA ILE A 556 43.87 0.32 52.76
C ILE A 556 43.95 1.28 51.56
N LYS A 557 44.06 0.76 50.33
CA LYS A 557 44.08 1.60 49.12
C LYS A 557 42.75 2.32 48.91
N GLN A 558 41.61 1.67 49.15
CA GLN A 558 40.30 2.30 49.04
C GLN A 558 40.08 3.35 50.12
N GLU A 559 40.45 3.09 51.37
CA GLU A 559 40.37 4.07 52.45
C GLU A 559 41.24 5.30 52.16
N GLN A 560 42.49 5.09 51.73
CA GLN A 560 43.38 6.18 51.31
C GLN A 560 42.80 6.99 50.14
N LEU A 561 42.15 6.32 49.18
CA LEU A 561 41.50 7.00 48.06
C LEU A 561 40.29 7.82 48.54
N ILE A 562 39.42 7.26 49.38
CA ILE A 562 38.26 7.96 49.96
C ILE A 562 38.71 9.17 50.77
N ASP A 563 39.75 9.03 51.58
CA ASP A 563 40.34 10.14 52.35
C ASP A 563 40.94 11.22 51.44
N SER A 564 41.59 10.84 50.33
CA SER A 564 42.10 11.78 49.34
C SER A 564 40.96 12.57 48.66
N ILE A 565 39.82 11.91 48.37
CA ILE A 565 38.63 12.53 47.78
C ILE A 565 37.96 13.47 48.78
N LYS A 566 37.80 13.05 50.04
CA LYS A 566 37.25 13.90 51.12
C LYS A 566 38.12 15.14 51.34
N LYS A 567 39.46 15.00 51.37
CA LYS A 567 40.40 16.14 51.47
C LYS A 567 40.32 17.11 50.29
N ARG A 568 40.03 16.62 49.07
CA ARG A 568 39.80 17.48 47.90
C ARG A 568 38.47 18.21 47.96
N LYS A 569 37.40 17.58 48.46
CA LYS A 569 36.07 18.20 48.59
C LYS A 569 35.94 19.19 49.75
N GLY A 570 36.78 19.11 50.78
CA GLY A 570 36.77 20.06 51.91
C GLY A 570 37.60 21.33 51.70
N LYS A 571 38.23 21.51 50.52
CA LYS A 571 39.10 22.65 50.19
C LYS A 571 38.53 23.56 49.07
N GLY A 572 37.30 23.33 48.64
CA GLY A 572 36.53 24.22 47.77
C GLY A 572 35.17 24.46 48.40
#